data_AF-A0A960PSX2-F1
#
_entry.id   AF-A0A960PSX2-F1
#
_cell.length_a   1.000
_cell.length_b   1.000
_cell.length_c   1.000
_cell.angle_alpha   90.00
_cell.angle_beta   90.00
_cell.angle_gamma   90.00
#
_symmetry.space_group_name_H-M   'P 1'
#
loop_
_entity.id
_entity.type
_entity.pdbx_description
1 polymer ?
#
loop_
_entity_poly.entity_id
_entity_poly.type
_entity_poly.pdbx_seq_one_letter_code
_entity_poly.pdbx_strand_id
1 'polypeptide(L)'
;MKIRLAIVACLAFAVPLLAACGGSDDNNSGDRPSAEELAKAFADVIPEGTPGAEEVTDCIGRELEASDLPNGVLRSMAAGDEETSVDADNKDKYEKIVTDATQLCVEEATAALTGGS
;
A
#
# COMPACT_ATOMS: atom_id res chain seq x y z
N MET A 1 -14.72 -60.15 -12.29
CA MET A 1 -13.45 -59.61 -12.82
C MET A 1 -13.10 -58.35 -12.05
N LYS A 2 -11.90 -58.30 -11.47
CA LYS A 2 -11.35 -57.15 -10.74
C LYS A 2 -10.63 -56.27 -11.77
N ILE A 3 -11.02 -55.02 -11.92
CA ILE A 3 -10.24 -54.04 -12.69
C ILE A 3 -9.80 -52.97 -11.70
N ARG A 4 -8.54 -53.08 -11.30
CA ARG A 4 -7.81 -52.05 -10.55
C ARG A 4 -7.41 -50.99 -11.55
N LEU A 5 -7.99 -49.80 -11.47
CA LEU A 5 -7.51 -48.63 -12.18
C LEU A 5 -6.84 -47.70 -11.17
N ALA A 6 -5.51 -47.74 -11.19
CA ALA A 6 -4.67 -46.70 -10.61
C ALA A 6 -4.59 -45.55 -11.60
N ILE A 7 -5.03 -44.35 -11.20
CA ILE A 7 -4.77 -43.08 -11.89
C ILE A 7 -4.43 -42.10 -10.76
N VAL A 8 -3.14 -41.94 -10.51
CA VAL A 8 -2.33 -40.76 -10.87
C VAL A 8 -2.82 -39.49 -10.15
N ALA A 9 -1.99 -39.10 -9.19
CA ALA A 9 -2.01 -37.81 -8.54
C ALA A 9 -2.00 -36.69 -9.58
N CYS A 10 -3.06 -35.88 -9.59
CA CYS A 10 -2.94 -34.48 -9.93
C CYS A 10 -3.11 -33.72 -8.63
N LEU A 11 -2.00 -33.17 -8.13
CA LEU A 11 -2.00 -32.03 -7.22
C LEU A 11 -3.03 -31.04 -7.77
N ALA A 12 -4.17 -30.90 -7.08
CA ALA A 12 -5.02 -29.74 -7.24
C ALA A 12 -4.19 -28.56 -6.72
N PHE A 13 -3.42 -27.95 -7.62
CA PHE A 13 -2.79 -26.66 -7.40
C PHE A 13 -3.89 -25.73 -6.89
N ALA A 14 -3.74 -25.35 -5.62
CA ALA A 14 -4.34 -24.19 -5.04
C ALA A 14 -3.93 -22.98 -5.91
N VAL A 15 -4.78 -22.62 -6.86
CA VAL A 15 -4.85 -21.26 -7.35
C VAL A 15 -6.16 -20.75 -6.78
N PRO A 16 -6.15 -20.11 -5.59
CA PRO A 16 -7.30 -19.35 -5.18
C PRO A 16 -7.55 -18.34 -6.29
N LEU A 17 -8.81 -18.25 -6.67
CA LEU A 17 -9.36 -17.25 -7.58
C LEU A 17 -8.99 -15.85 -7.05
N LEU A 18 -7.80 -15.35 -7.36
CA LEU A 18 -7.54 -13.92 -7.51
C LEU A 18 -8.12 -13.53 -8.87
N ALA A 19 -9.43 -13.74 -9.02
CA ALA A 19 -10.21 -13.00 -9.97
C ALA A 19 -10.02 -11.55 -9.56
N ALA A 20 -9.24 -10.83 -10.38
CA ALA A 20 -9.42 -9.42 -10.68
C ALA A 20 -10.54 -8.77 -9.85
N CYS A 21 -10.17 -8.22 -8.70
CA CYS A 21 -10.95 -7.17 -8.04
C CYS A 21 -10.71 -5.86 -8.80
N GLY A 22 -10.95 -5.90 -10.12
CA GLY A 22 -10.84 -4.79 -11.07
C GLY A 22 -12.25 -4.36 -11.43
N GLY A 23 -12.90 -3.66 -10.52
CA GLY A 23 -14.25 -3.15 -10.73
C GLY A 23 -14.47 -1.94 -9.84
N SER A 24 -14.22 -0.75 -10.40
CA SER A 24 -14.81 0.52 -9.96
C SER A 24 -15.05 0.64 -8.46
N ASP A 25 -14.00 0.46 -7.64
CA ASP A 25 -14.11 0.51 -6.18
C ASP A 25 -14.07 1.98 -5.72
N ASP A 26 -15.11 2.68 -6.16
CA ASP A 26 -15.62 3.89 -5.55
C ASP A 26 -16.00 3.56 -4.08
N ASN A 27 -15.21 4.09 -3.13
CA ASN A 27 -15.69 4.70 -1.88
C ASN A 27 -15.82 3.84 -0.59
N ASN A 28 -14.69 3.40 -0.01
CA ASN A 28 -14.58 2.85 1.37
C ASN A 28 -15.04 1.40 1.63
N SER A 29 -15.35 0.60 0.61
CA SER A 29 -15.60 -0.82 0.82
C SER A 29 -14.29 -1.58 1.06
N GLY A 30 -14.29 -2.57 1.96
CA GLY A 30 -13.12 -3.39 2.31
C GLY A 30 -12.20 -2.79 3.37
N ASP A 31 -11.31 -3.64 3.91
CA ASP A 31 -10.41 -3.26 4.99
C ASP A 31 -9.43 -2.17 4.54
N ARG A 32 -9.17 -1.27 5.48
CA ARG A 32 -8.16 -0.22 5.34
C ARG A 32 -6.79 -0.85 5.60
N PRO A 33 -5.80 -0.67 4.71
CA PRO A 33 -4.44 -1.11 4.98
C PRO A 33 -3.91 -0.47 6.25
N SER A 34 -3.11 -1.22 6.99
CA SER A 34 -2.38 -0.71 8.13
C SER A 34 -1.30 0.28 7.73
N ALA A 35 -0.89 1.16 8.65
CA ALA A 35 0.26 2.03 8.44
C ALA A 35 1.53 1.28 8.03
N GLU A 36 1.75 0.06 8.52
CA GLU A 36 2.92 -0.77 8.18
C GLU A 36 2.89 -1.23 6.72
N GLU A 37 1.72 -1.65 6.23
CA GLU A 37 1.54 -2.03 4.82
C GLU A 37 1.75 -0.82 3.89
N LEU A 38 1.27 0.35 4.29
CA LEU A 38 1.46 1.60 3.55
C LEU A 38 2.93 2.05 3.60
N ALA A 39 3.56 2.04 4.77
CA ALA A 39 4.97 2.41 4.93
C ALA A 39 5.89 1.56 4.07
N LYS A 40 5.62 0.25 4.00
CA LYS A 40 6.38 -0.68 3.16
C LYS A 40 6.34 -0.32 1.67
N ALA A 41 5.19 0.12 1.16
CA ALA A 41 5.08 0.54 -0.23
C ALA A 41 5.93 1.78 -0.54
N PHE A 42 6.14 2.67 0.45
CA PHE A 42 7.01 3.84 0.31
C PHE A 42 8.49 3.50 0.58
N ALA A 43 8.79 2.48 1.37
CA ALA A 43 10.15 2.03 1.62
C ALA A 43 10.88 1.59 0.34
N ASP A 44 10.15 1.00 -0.62
CA ASP A 44 10.72 0.58 -1.91
C ASP A 44 11.11 1.76 -2.82
N VAL A 45 10.59 2.97 -2.53
CA VAL A 45 10.88 4.20 -3.31
C VAL A 45 12.10 4.94 -2.75
N ILE A 46 12.40 4.78 -1.46
CA ILE A 46 13.51 5.48 -0.82
C ILE A 46 14.80 4.68 -1.01
N PRO A 47 15.90 5.30 -1.48
CA PRO A 47 17.17 4.61 -1.61
C PRO A 47 17.66 4.03 -0.28
N GLU A 48 18.12 2.78 -0.31
CA GLU A 48 18.76 2.14 0.84
C GLU A 48 19.91 2.99 1.41
N GLY A 49 19.99 3.06 2.73
CA GLY A 49 21.02 3.84 3.43
C GLY A 49 20.72 5.34 3.54
N THR A 50 19.54 5.80 3.10
CA THR A 50 19.07 7.16 3.38
C THR A 50 18.83 7.32 4.89
N PRO A 51 19.53 8.24 5.58
CA PRO A 51 19.32 8.50 7.00
C PRO A 51 17.88 8.97 7.26
N GLY A 52 17.21 8.39 8.26
CA GLY A 52 15.82 8.71 8.59
C GLY A 52 14.78 8.12 7.63
N ALA A 53 15.17 7.25 6.69
CA ALA A 53 14.24 6.65 5.74
C ALA A 53 13.10 5.89 6.42
N GLU A 54 13.42 5.04 7.41
CA GLU A 54 12.44 4.25 8.17
C GLU A 54 11.46 5.15 8.93
N GLU A 55 11.96 6.20 9.58
CA GLU A 55 11.14 7.17 10.31
C GLU A 55 10.22 7.98 9.38
N VAL A 56 10.71 8.34 8.19
CA VAL A 56 9.92 9.02 7.17
C VAL A 56 8.84 8.09 6.60
N THR A 57 9.17 6.84 6.27
CA THR A 57 8.19 5.88 5.70
C THR A 57 7.13 5.49 6.72
N ASP A 58 7.51 5.30 7.99
CA ASP A 58 6.57 5.02 9.07
C ASP A 58 5.66 6.21 9.37
N CYS A 59 6.18 7.43 9.26
CA CYS A 59 5.37 8.64 9.37
C CYS A 59 4.37 8.72 8.20
N ILE A 60 4.83 8.53 6.96
CA ILE A 60 3.96 8.58 5.77
C ILE A 60 2.86 7.50 5.87
N GLY A 61 3.21 6.28 6.26
CA GLY A 61 2.25 5.19 6.45
C GLY A 61 1.16 5.54 7.45
N ARG A 62 1.51 6.18 8.58
CA ARG A 62 0.56 6.64 9.61
C ARG A 62 -0.33 7.77 9.11
N GLU A 63 0.22 8.76 8.43
CA GLU A 63 -0.55 9.88 7.88
C GLU A 63 -1.53 9.41 6.81
N LEU A 64 -1.12 8.48 5.94
CA LEU A 64 -2.01 7.89 4.93
C LEU A 64 -3.09 7.02 5.56
N GLU A 65 -2.76 6.19 6.56
CA GLU A 65 -3.76 5.44 7.33
C GLU A 65 -4.74 6.39 8.04
N ALA A 66 -4.29 7.54 8.56
CA ALA A 66 -5.17 8.51 9.21
C ALA A 66 -5.96 9.41 8.23
N SER A 67 -5.58 9.43 6.95
CA SER A 67 -6.12 10.38 5.97
C SER A 67 -7.59 10.16 5.58
N ASP A 68 -8.19 11.15 4.94
CA ASP A 68 -9.52 11.01 4.34
C ASP A 68 -9.52 10.34 2.95
N LEU A 69 -8.46 9.59 2.61
CA LEU A 69 -8.41 8.83 1.36
C LEU A 69 -9.34 7.60 1.41
N PRO A 70 -9.99 7.26 0.28
CA PRO A 70 -10.78 6.04 0.19
C PRO A 70 -9.93 4.79 0.42
N ASN A 71 -10.47 3.78 1.10
CA ASN A 71 -9.76 2.52 1.36
C ASN A 71 -9.26 1.84 0.06
N GLY A 72 -9.99 1.96 -1.06
CA GLY A 72 -9.56 1.46 -2.36
C GLY A 72 -8.26 2.08 -2.84
N VAL A 73 -8.11 3.41 -2.68
CA VAL A 73 -6.89 4.14 -3.03
C VAL A 73 -5.72 3.68 -2.16
N LEU A 74 -5.93 3.57 -0.84
CA LEU A 74 -4.88 3.12 0.08
C LEU A 74 -4.43 1.69 -0.21
N ARG A 75 -5.35 0.79 -0.60
CA ARG A 75 -4.99 -0.57 -1.00
C ARG A 75 -4.15 -0.60 -2.26
N SER A 76 -4.49 0.21 -3.27
CA SER A 76 -3.68 0.33 -4.48
C SER A 76 -2.28 0.86 -4.17
N MET A 77 -2.15 1.81 -3.24
CA MET A 77 -0.85 2.28 -2.76
C MET A 77 -0.07 1.15 -2.06
N ALA A 78 -0.69 0.44 -1.11
CA ALA A 78 -0.06 -0.67 -0.38
C ALA A 78 0.33 -1.85 -1.29
N ALA A 79 -0.41 -2.06 -2.38
CA ALA A 79 -0.11 -3.08 -3.39
C ALA A 79 1.09 -2.71 -4.28
N GLY A 80 1.55 -1.46 -4.26
CA GLY A 80 2.58 -0.96 -5.17
C GLY A 80 2.11 -0.88 -6.62
N ASP A 81 0.81 -0.80 -6.87
CA ASP A 81 0.26 -0.71 -8.23
C ASP A 81 0.63 0.66 -8.83
N GLU A 82 1.48 0.63 -9.86
CA GLU A 82 1.94 1.81 -10.59
C GLU A 82 0.78 2.62 -11.21
N GLU A 83 -0.34 1.96 -11.49
CA GLU A 83 -1.62 2.57 -11.87
C GLU A 83 -2.58 2.60 -10.68
N THR A 84 -2.31 3.43 -9.68
CA THR A 84 -3.36 3.83 -8.75
C THR A 84 -4.42 4.60 -9.55
N SER A 85 -5.55 3.97 -9.89
CA SER A 85 -6.66 4.63 -10.57
C SER A 85 -7.37 5.57 -9.58
N VAL A 86 -6.78 6.74 -9.37
CA VAL A 86 -7.46 7.82 -8.65
C VAL A 86 -8.41 8.48 -9.65
N ASP A 87 -9.71 8.46 -9.36
CA ASP A 87 -10.68 9.22 -10.15
C ASP A 87 -10.25 10.68 -10.26
N ALA A 88 -10.45 11.27 -11.44
CA ALA A 88 -10.00 12.63 -11.73
C ALA A 88 -10.50 13.66 -10.71
N ASP A 89 -11.70 13.44 -10.15
CA ASP A 89 -12.31 14.29 -9.14
C ASP A 89 -11.63 14.21 -7.75
N ASN A 90 -10.92 13.12 -7.48
CA ASN A 90 -10.20 12.87 -6.22
C ASN A 90 -8.69 13.08 -6.36
N LYS A 91 -8.19 13.27 -7.58
CA LYS A 91 -6.77 13.39 -7.88
C LYS A 91 -6.10 14.56 -7.14
N ASP A 92 -6.71 15.74 -7.14
CA ASP A 92 -6.16 16.92 -6.45
C ASP A 92 -6.10 16.70 -4.93
N LYS A 93 -7.10 16.02 -4.36
CA LYS A 93 -7.14 15.70 -2.93
C LYS A 93 -6.08 14.64 -2.58
N TYR A 94 -5.92 13.64 -3.44
CA TYR A 94 -4.87 12.63 -3.33
C TYR A 94 -3.48 13.24 -3.38
N GLU A 95 -3.17 14.01 -4.41
CA GLU A 95 -1.87 14.65 -4.58
C GLU A 95 -1.55 15.55 -3.38
N LYS A 96 -2.55 16.30 -2.91
CA LYS A 96 -2.40 17.14 -1.72
C LYS A 96 -2.12 16.33 -0.45
N ILE A 97 -2.90 15.30 -0.15
CA ILE A 97 -2.70 14.49 1.07
C ILE A 97 -1.33 13.82 1.06
N VAL A 98 -0.95 13.21 -0.07
CA VAL A 98 0.36 12.56 -0.20
C VAL A 98 1.49 13.59 -0.08
N THR A 99 1.34 14.76 -0.69
CA THR A 99 2.34 15.84 -0.61
C THR A 99 2.46 16.40 0.81
N ASP A 100 1.34 16.71 1.47
CA ASP A 100 1.30 17.27 2.82
C ASP A 100 1.89 16.26 3.82
N ALA A 101 1.50 14.98 3.73
CA ALA A 101 2.06 13.90 4.55
C ALA A 101 3.58 13.77 4.33
N THR A 102 4.03 13.76 3.07
CA THR A 102 5.46 13.66 2.76
C THR A 102 6.24 14.85 3.30
N GLN A 103 5.76 16.08 3.12
CA GLN A 103 6.42 17.28 3.63
C GLN A 103 6.50 17.27 5.16
N LEU A 104 5.39 16.99 5.83
CA LEU A 104 5.34 16.92 7.28
C LEU A 104 6.33 15.89 7.82
N CYS A 105 6.35 14.69 7.25
CA CYS A 105 7.22 13.61 7.70
C CYS A 105 8.70 13.87 7.44
N VAL A 106 9.05 14.51 6.32
CA VAL A 106 10.43 14.93 6.05
C VAL A 106 10.85 16.07 6.99
N GLU A 107 9.98 17.03 7.28
CA GLU A 107 10.24 18.10 8.24
C GLU A 107 10.45 17.55 9.65
N GLU A 108 9.62 16.60 10.10
CA GLU A 108 9.78 15.93 11.40
C GLU A 108 11.07 15.13 11.48
N ALA A 109 11.40 14.33 10.46
CA ALA A 109 12.65 13.59 10.41
C ALA A 109 13.86 14.53 10.38
N THR A 110 13.77 15.64 9.64
CA THR A 110 14.83 16.65 9.60
C THR A 110 14.99 17.35 10.95
N ALA A 111 13.89 17.67 11.64
CA ALA A 111 13.91 18.23 12.98
C ALA A 111 14.52 17.24 14.00
N ALA A 112 14.21 15.94 13.88
CA ALA A 112 14.83 14.90 14.69
C ALA A 112 16.35 14.78 14.45
N LEU A 113 16.79 14.92 13.19
CA LEU A 113 18.20 14.85 12.80
C LEU A 113 19.00 16.13 13.15
N THR A 114 18.35 17.29 13.19
CA THR A 114 19.00 18.60 13.42
C THR A 114 18.77 19.18 14.81
N GLY A 115 17.82 18.65 15.57
CA GLY A 115 17.31 19.19 16.83
C GLY A 115 17.51 18.31 18.06
N GLY A 116 18.33 17.26 18.00
CA GLY A 116 18.83 16.55 19.18
C GLY A 116 19.86 17.40 19.94
N SER A 117 19.41 18.33 20.79
CA SER A 117 20.21 19.03 21.81
C SER A 117 19.38 19.27 23.06
#